data_AF-A0A354BPK6-F1
#
_entry.id   AF-A0A354BPK6-F1
#
_cell.length_a   1.000
_cell.length_b   1.000
_cell.length_c   1.000
_cell.angle_alpha   90.00
_cell.angle_beta   90.00
_cell.angle_gamma   90.00
#
_symmetry.space_group_name_H-M   'P 1'
#
loop_
_entity.id
_entity.type
_entity.pdbx_description
1 polymer ?
#
loop_
_entity_poly.entity_id
_entity_poly.type
_entity_poly.pdbx_seq_one_letter_code
_entity_poly.pdbx_strand_id
1 'polypeptide(L)'
;MVWDPKDPWGKKPDPLEDALKQAQSQLKDLFPPGGLKSLLPSGGFLNLVVAAVVILFIWQAVFIVAPDEEGVVKRFGVPVRTVEPGPHFKIPFAETVLQPKVAKLF
;
A
#
# COMPACT_ATOMS: atom_id res chain seq x y z
N MET A 1 47.14 30.19 -20.31
CA MET A 1 45.85 29.73 -20.88
C MET A 1 46.08 28.32 -21.34
N VAL A 2 45.58 27.33 -20.60
CA VAL A 2 45.73 25.90 -20.93
C VAL A 2 44.58 25.54 -21.86
N TRP A 3 44.90 24.96 -23.01
CA TRP A 3 43.92 24.48 -23.99
C TRP A 3 43.10 23.35 -23.38
N ASP A 4 41.77 23.41 -23.51
CA ASP A 4 40.85 22.34 -23.12
C ASP A 4 40.24 21.75 -24.41
N PRO A 5 40.56 20.49 -24.80
CA PRO A 5 39.95 19.85 -25.95
C PRO A 5 38.44 19.77 -25.73
N LYS A 6 37.67 20.48 -26.56
CA LYS A 6 36.25 20.20 -26.69
C LYS A 6 36.09 18.85 -27.39
N ASP A 7 35.96 17.79 -26.60
CA ASP A 7 35.80 16.40 -27.07
C ASP A 7 34.59 16.29 -28.03
N PRO A 8 34.81 15.96 -29.32
CA PRO A 8 33.73 15.84 -30.30
C PRO A 8 32.89 14.55 -30.13
N TRP A 9 33.26 13.70 -29.16
CA TRP A 9 32.59 12.45 -28.80
C TRP A 9 31.73 12.55 -27.53
N GLY A 10 31.49 13.78 -27.04
CA GLY A 10 30.54 14.02 -25.97
C GLY A 10 29.15 13.51 -26.38
N LYS A 11 28.58 12.63 -25.55
CA LYS A 11 27.23 12.08 -25.73
C LYS A 11 26.28 13.23 -26.03
N LYS A 12 25.75 13.27 -27.26
CA LYS A 12 24.62 14.16 -27.57
C LYS A 12 23.50 13.77 -26.61
N PRO A 13 22.86 14.71 -25.91
CA PRO A 13 21.69 14.36 -25.13
C PRO A 13 20.64 13.85 -26.11
N ASP A 14 20.34 12.56 -26.04
CA ASP A 14 19.29 11.98 -26.86
C ASP A 14 17.96 12.67 -26.48
N PRO A 15 17.13 13.09 -27.45
CA PRO A 15 15.85 13.75 -27.13
C PRO A 15 14.94 12.90 -26.22
N LEU A 16 15.18 11.59 -26.16
CA LEU A 16 14.49 10.65 -25.27
C LEU A 16 14.96 10.76 -23.81
N GLU A 17 16.25 10.99 -23.55
CA GLU A 17 16.74 11.18 -22.18
C GLU A 17 16.26 12.51 -21.58
N ASP A 18 16.13 13.54 -22.41
CA ASP A 18 15.59 14.83 -21.98
C ASP A 18 14.09 14.73 -21.68
N ALA A 19 13.32 14.03 -22.52
CA ALA A 19 11.91 13.75 -22.25
C ALA A 19 11.72 12.92 -20.96
N LEU A 20 12.58 11.93 -20.72
CA LEU A 20 12.56 11.14 -19.48
C LEU A 20 12.95 11.97 -18.25
N LYS A 21 13.98 12.81 -18.34
CA LYS A 21 14.40 13.72 -17.26
C LYS A 21 13.31 14.73 -16.91
N GLN A 22 12.62 15.27 -17.91
CA GLN A 22 11.52 16.21 -17.73
C GLN A 22 10.29 15.54 -17.08
N ALA A 23 9.96 14.31 -17.48
CA ALA A 23 8.92 13.52 -16.81
C ALA A 23 9.33 13.21 -15.36
N GLN A 24 10.60 12.84 -15.13
CA GLN A 24 11.12 12.57 -13.80
C GLN A 24 11.13 13.81 -12.91
N SER A 25 11.45 14.99 -13.44
CA SER A 25 11.44 16.25 -12.68
C SER A 25 10.02 16.64 -12.30
N GLN A 26 9.06 16.55 -13.22
CA GLN A 26 7.65 16.85 -12.92
C GLN A 26 7.07 15.88 -11.88
N LEU A 27 7.42 14.59 -11.94
CA LEU A 27 7.07 13.64 -10.89
C LEU A 27 7.76 13.98 -9.57
N LYS A 28 9.05 14.35 -9.59
CA LYS A 28 9.80 14.75 -8.38
C LYS A 28 9.30 16.08 -7.77
N ASP A 29 8.61 16.92 -8.53
CA ASP A 29 8.03 18.16 -8.01
C ASP A 29 6.63 17.93 -7.40
N LEU A 30 5.92 16.90 -7.88
CA LEU A 30 4.65 16.44 -7.29
C LEU A 30 4.84 15.55 -6.06
N PHE A 31 5.96 14.83 -5.98
CA PHE A 31 6.36 14.07 -4.80
C PHE A 31 7.32 14.91 -3.95
N PRO A 32 7.01 15.25 -2.68
CA PRO A 32 7.88 16.10 -1.86
C PRO A 32 9.33 15.58 -1.82
N PRO A 33 10.35 16.46 -1.70
CA PRO A 33 11.75 16.09 -1.69
C PRO A 33 12.05 15.30 -0.41
N GLY A 34 11.80 13.99 -0.47
CA GLY A 34 11.72 13.13 0.71
C GLY A 34 10.85 11.89 0.48
N GLY A 35 9.87 11.91 -0.42
CA GLY A 35 9.01 10.76 -0.74
C GLY A 35 8.52 9.99 0.50
N LEU A 36 8.24 8.69 0.36
CA LEU A 36 7.95 7.81 1.50
C LEU A 36 9.04 7.84 2.60
N LYS A 37 10.27 8.30 2.30
CA LYS A 37 11.35 8.45 3.29
C LYS A 37 11.13 9.62 4.26
N SER A 38 10.27 10.60 3.98
CA SER A 38 9.93 11.64 4.96
C SER A 38 8.88 11.18 5.97
N LEU A 39 8.10 10.16 5.63
CA LEU A 39 7.12 9.52 6.53
C LEU A 39 7.75 8.35 7.31
N LEU A 40 8.91 7.87 6.87
CA LEU A 40 9.61 6.74 7.46
C LEU A 40 10.83 7.23 8.25
N PRO A 41 10.95 6.91 9.55
CA PRO A 41 12.09 7.32 10.37
C PRO A 41 13.43 6.86 9.76
N SER A 42 14.47 7.67 9.90
CA SER A 42 15.80 7.47 9.29
C SER A 42 16.57 6.24 9.76
N GLY A 43 16.00 5.40 10.63
CA GLY A 43 16.57 4.14 11.09
C GLY A 43 16.06 2.96 10.26
N GLY A 44 16.96 2.27 9.54
CA GLY A 44 16.61 1.11 8.70
C GLY A 44 15.84 0.00 9.44
N PHE A 45 16.15 -0.21 10.73
CA PHE A 45 15.41 -1.16 11.57
C PHE A 45 13.97 -0.72 11.85
N LEU A 46 13.74 0.56 12.19
CA LEU A 46 12.40 1.08 12.43
C LEU A 46 11.53 1.00 11.17
N ASN A 47 12.10 1.22 9.99
CA ASN A 47 11.37 1.07 8.73
C ASN A 47 10.94 -0.36 8.48
N LEU A 48 11.78 -1.33 8.85
CA LEU A 48 11.46 -2.74 8.73
C LEU A 48 10.34 -3.15 9.71
N VAL A 49 10.37 -2.61 10.93
CA VAL A 49 9.29 -2.79 11.93
C VAL A 49 7.98 -2.16 11.45
N VAL A 50 8.01 -0.92 10.95
CA VAL A 50 6.82 -0.23 10.43
C VAL A 50 6.23 -1.00 9.25
N ALA A 51 7.07 -1.42 8.30
CA ALA A 51 6.63 -2.24 7.17
C ALA A 51 5.98 -3.55 7.63
N ALA A 52 6.60 -4.25 8.59
CA ALA A 52 6.03 -5.47 9.15
C ALA A 52 4.66 -5.22 9.82
N VAL A 53 4.52 -4.15 10.60
CA VAL A 53 3.25 -3.77 11.24
C VAL A 53 2.17 -3.48 10.21
N VAL A 54 2.49 -2.73 9.15
CA VAL A 54 1.54 -2.43 8.07
C VAL A 54 1.09 -3.70 7.35
N ILE A 55 2.02 -4.60 7.03
CA ILE A 55 1.70 -5.89 6.40
C ILE A 55 0.78 -6.72 7.30
N LEU A 56 1.11 -6.84 8.59
CA LEU A 56 0.29 -7.56 9.56
C LEU A 56 -1.11 -6.91 9.69
N PHE A 57 -1.18 -5.59 9.66
CA PHE A 57 -2.44 -4.87 9.73
C PHE A 57 -3.35 -5.16 8.53
N ILE A 58 -2.79 -5.11 7.31
CA ILE A 58 -3.52 -5.46 6.07
C ILE A 58 -3.95 -6.92 6.10
N TRP A 59 -3.06 -7.83 6.53
CA TRP A 59 -3.37 -9.24 6.64
C TRP A 59 -4.54 -9.51 7.59
N GLN A 60 -4.60 -8.80 8.72
CA GLN A 60 -5.70 -8.93 9.69
C GLN A 60 -7.01 -8.29 9.21
N ALA A 61 -6.97 -7.39 8.22
CA ALA A 61 -8.14 -6.72 7.67
C ALA A 61 -8.95 -7.60 6.72
N VAL A 62 -8.38 -8.69 6.20
CA VAL A 62 -9.05 -9.58 5.25
C VAL A 62 -9.58 -10.82 5.97
N PHE A 63 -10.81 -11.22 5.67
CA PHE A 63 -11.38 -12.49 6.14
C PHE A 63 -12.25 -13.12 5.06
N ILE A 64 -12.47 -14.43 5.16
CA ILE A 64 -13.27 -15.20 4.20
C ILE A 64 -14.37 -15.90 4.99
N VAL A 65 -15.60 -15.82 4.49
CA VAL A 65 -16.77 -16.48 5.06
C VAL A 65 -17.07 -17.75 4.27
N ALA A 66 -17.22 -18.87 4.98
CA ALA A 66 -17.53 -20.15 4.37
C ALA A 66 -18.98 -20.20 3.83
N PRO A 67 -19.29 -21.05 2.83
CA PRO A 67 -20.63 -21.16 2.25
C PRO A 67 -21.75 -21.61 3.22
N ASP A 68 -21.36 -22.27 4.30
CA ASP A 68 -22.24 -22.75 5.38
C ASP A 68 -22.29 -21.82 6.60
N GLU A 69 -21.56 -20.70 6.54
CA GLU A 69 -21.51 -19.69 7.59
C GLU A 69 -22.07 -18.36 7.09
N GLU A 70 -22.63 -17.57 8.00
CA GLU A 70 -23.01 -16.18 7.74
C GLU A 70 -22.08 -15.28 8.54
N GLY A 71 -21.40 -14.34 7.87
CA GLY A 71 -20.49 -13.45 8.59
C GLY A 71 -21.28 -12.31 9.22
N VAL A 72 -21.35 -12.26 10.55
CA VAL A 72 -21.96 -11.16 11.30
C VAL A 72 -20.86 -10.19 11.72
N VAL A 73 -20.83 -9.02 11.07
CA VAL A 73 -19.87 -7.97 11.39
C VAL A 73 -20.44 -7.07 12.48
N LYS A 74 -19.71 -6.98 13.59
CA LYS A 74 -20.01 -6.13 14.74
C LYS A 74 -19.04 -4.96 14.79
N ARG A 75 -19.54 -3.75 15.01
CA ARG A 75 -18.73 -2.57 15.32
C ARG A 75 -18.89 -2.28 16.80
N PHE A 76 -17.79 -2.26 17.55
CA PHE A 76 -17.82 -2.02 19.00
C PHE A 76 -18.83 -2.92 19.76
N GLY A 77 -18.98 -4.18 19.32
CA GLY A 77 -19.90 -5.15 19.92
C GLY A 77 -21.34 -5.11 19.39
N VAL A 78 -21.72 -4.09 18.63
CA VAL A 78 -23.06 -3.94 18.04
C VAL A 78 -23.07 -4.52 16.63
N PRO A 79 -24.00 -5.43 16.26
CA PRO A 79 -24.12 -5.94 14.89
C PRO A 79 -24.54 -4.82 13.93
N VAL A 80 -23.77 -4.63 12.85
CA VAL A 80 -24.03 -3.56 11.87
C VAL A 80 -24.46 -4.12 10.52
N ARG A 81 -23.89 -5.26 10.11
CA ARG A 81 -24.20 -5.90 8.84
C ARG A 81 -23.95 -7.39 8.89
N THR A 82 -24.71 -8.13 8.09
CA THR A 82 -24.39 -9.51 7.73
C THR A 82 -23.71 -9.50 6.36
N VAL A 83 -22.81 -10.46 6.14
CA VAL A 83 -22.10 -10.66 4.89
C VAL A 83 -22.29 -12.09 4.42
N GLU A 84 -22.54 -12.20 3.11
CA GLU A 84 -22.69 -13.46 2.40
C GLU A 84 -21.35 -14.21 2.27
N PRO A 85 -21.37 -15.50 1.90
CA PRO A 85 -20.15 -16.27 1.68
C PRO A 85 -19.20 -15.62 0.66
N GLY A 86 -17.91 -15.57 0.99
CA GLY A 86 -16.88 -14.95 0.14
C GLY A 86 -15.82 -14.14 0.90
N PRO A 87 -14.87 -13.53 0.17
CA PRO A 87 -13.84 -12.68 0.74
C PRO A 87 -14.39 -11.29 1.08
N HIS A 88 -14.14 -10.84 2.31
CA HIS A 88 -14.59 -9.54 2.82
C HIS A 88 -13.47 -8.82 3.56
N PHE A 89 -13.66 -7.50 3.70
CA PHE A 89 -12.76 -6.63 4.45
C PHE A 89 -13.42 -6.15 5.73
N LYS A 90 -12.65 -6.16 6.82
CA LYS A 90 -12.98 -5.54 8.10
C LYS A 90 -11.93 -4.50 8.44
N ILE A 91 -12.32 -3.50 9.23
CA ILE A 91 -11.37 -2.57 9.84
C ILE A 91 -10.81 -3.26 11.10
N PRO A 92 -9.50 -3.57 11.15
CA PRO A 92 -8.90 -4.18 12.33
C PRO A 92 -9.14 -3.30 13.57
N PHE A 93 -9.36 -3.92 14.72
CA PHE A 93 -9.64 -3.29 16.03
C PHE A 93 -11.01 -2.62 16.21
N ALA A 94 -11.61 -2.05 15.17
CA ALA A 94 -12.95 -1.44 15.26
C ALA A 94 -14.08 -2.46 15.02
N GLU A 95 -13.83 -3.45 14.16
CA GLU A 95 -14.83 -4.45 13.76
C GLU A 95 -14.44 -5.85 14.25
N THR A 96 -15.39 -6.56 14.86
CA THR A 96 -15.30 -7.98 15.19
C THR A 96 -16.22 -8.78 14.28
N VAL A 97 -15.80 -9.97 13.85
CA VAL A 97 -16.57 -10.83 12.94
C VAL A 97 -16.88 -12.13 13.64
N LEU A 98 -18.16 -12.48 13.69
CA LEU A 98 -18.62 -13.81 14.07
C LEU A 98 -19.05 -14.55 12.80
N GLN A 99 -18.77 -15.85 12.74
CA GLN A 99 -19.16 -16.70 11.61
C GLN A 99 -20.03 -17.84 12.14
N PRO A 100 -21.27 -17.57 12.60
CA PRO A 100 -22.19 -18.63 12.99
C PRO A 100 -22.52 -19.54 11.81
N LYS A 101 -22.52 -20.85 12.08
CA LYS A 101 -22.98 -21.86 11.13
C LYS A 101 -24.49 -21.78 11.00
N VAL A 102 -24.98 -21.61 9.77
CA VAL A 102 -26.42 -21.47 9.51
C VAL A 102 -26.94 -22.75 8.87
N ALA A 103 -27.89 -23.40 9.53
CA ALA A 103 -28.62 -24.51 8.93
C ALA A 103 -29.63 -23.94 7.93
N LYS A 104 -29.38 -24.14 6.63
CA LYS A 104 -30.39 -23.84 5.60
C LYS A 104 -31.45 -24.93 5.68
N LEU A 105 -32.58 -24.59 6.30
CA LEU A 105 -33.79 -25.42 6.27
C LEU A 105 -34.36 -25.29 4.85
N PHE A 106 -34.19 -26.35 4.05
CA PHE A 106 -34.86 -26.51 2.76
C PHE A 106 -36.21 -27.20 2.96
#